data_AF-A0AAE4MEI6-F1
#
_entry.id   AF-A0AAE4MEI6-F1
#
_cell.length_a   1.000
_cell.length_b   1.000
_cell.length_c   1.000
_cell.angle_alpha   90.00
_cell.angle_beta   90.00
_cell.angle_gamma   90.00
#
_symmetry.space_group_name_H-M   'P 1'
#
loop_
_entity.id
_entity.type
_entity.pdbx_description
1 polymer ?
#
loop_
_entity_poly.entity_id
_entity_poly.type
_entity_poly.pdbx_seq_one_letter_code
_entity_poly.pdbx_strand_id
1 'polypeptide(L)'
;MKSNEIEKWMPMIWLFIGIIILVIVGFGAVYVSGDAPETIAIKYGDSNNWYALGSDPEAELDVFYLYDDVNVSDISPYETNVDVSLYEIHNRVSDEITASIDAYPSGMNNYIPYYRQVTQYAQEADLPIIEDAARMIAYADAKAAFHYYMSVHNNGRPYILAGSGQGAEYVAEMIAEWFGKRPAYLKNLQGVYLDSKLQSNETVSQLLGDKTILVL
;
A
#
# COMPACT_ATOMS: atom_id res chain seq x y z
N MET A 1 50.33 -35.83 18.60
CA MET A 1 50.10 -36.90 17.59
C MET A 1 48.65 -36.88 17.07
N LYS A 2 48.15 -35.71 16.61
CA LYS A 2 46.78 -35.54 16.07
C LYS A 2 46.70 -34.73 14.76
N SER A 3 47.80 -34.19 14.24
CA SER A 3 47.80 -33.36 13.01
C SER A 3 47.66 -34.17 11.72
N ASN A 4 48.17 -35.40 11.67
CA ASN A 4 48.26 -36.19 10.43
C ASN A 4 46.96 -36.89 10.01
N GLU A 5 45.93 -36.87 10.86
CA GLU A 5 44.63 -37.46 10.52
C GLU A 5 43.78 -36.50 9.69
N ILE A 6 43.85 -35.18 9.94
CA ILE A 6 43.05 -34.17 9.22
C ILE A 6 43.53 -33.99 7.78
N GLU A 7 44.85 -34.01 7.56
CA GLU A 7 45.43 -33.89 6.21
C GLU A 7 44.99 -35.01 5.25
N LYS A 8 44.75 -36.21 5.77
CA LYS A 8 44.24 -37.35 4.97
C LYS A 8 42.85 -37.10 4.39
N TRP A 9 42.00 -36.36 5.12
CA TRP A 9 40.62 -36.09 4.71
C TRP A 9 40.48 -34.76 3.96
N MET A 10 41.51 -33.92 3.94
CA MET A 10 41.51 -32.60 3.31
C MET A 10 41.06 -32.60 1.84
N PRO A 11 41.45 -33.56 0.97
CA PRO A 11 40.94 -33.63 -0.40
C PRO A 11 39.42 -33.88 -0.47
N MET A 12 38.90 -34.69 0.46
CA MET A 12 37.47 -35.01 0.56
C MET A 12 36.69 -33.80 1.06
N ILE A 13 37.25 -33.06 2.03
CA ILE A 13 36.68 -31.81 2.53
C ILE A 13 36.57 -30.77 1.40
N TRP A 14 37.61 -30.60 0.58
CA TRP A 14 37.58 -29.70 -0.58
C TRP A 14 36.55 -30.13 -1.63
N LEU A 15 36.38 -31.45 -1.84
CA LEU A 15 35.35 -31.98 -2.73
C LEU A 15 33.93 -31.64 -2.21
N PHE A 16 33.67 -31.83 -0.92
CA PHE A 16 32.37 -31.48 -0.30
C PHE A 16 32.10 -29.97 -0.34
N ILE A 17 33.10 -29.13 -0.05
CA ILE A 17 32.98 -27.67 -0.18
C ILE A 17 32.68 -27.29 -1.64
N GLY A 18 33.36 -27.91 -2.61
CA GLY A 18 33.10 -27.68 -4.04
C GLY A 18 31.68 -28.07 -4.47
N ILE A 19 31.17 -29.21 -3.98
CA ILE A 19 29.79 -29.65 -4.25
C ILE A 19 28.77 -28.71 -3.60
N ILE A 20 29.00 -28.26 -2.36
CA ILE A 20 28.11 -27.29 -1.70
C ILE A 20 28.08 -25.96 -2.46
N ILE A 21 29.22 -25.46 -2.94
CA ILE A 21 29.28 -24.25 -3.77
C ILE A 21 28.54 -24.47 -5.09
N LEU A 22 28.70 -25.63 -5.74
CA LEU A 22 27.98 -25.96 -6.97
C LEU A 22 26.46 -26.08 -6.76
N VAL A 23 26.01 -26.56 -5.60
CA VAL A 23 24.58 -26.60 -5.24
C VAL A 23 24.05 -25.19 -4.96
N ILE A 24 24.81 -24.33 -4.25
CA ILE A 24 24.42 -22.93 -3.99
C ILE A 24 24.35 -22.13 -5.29
N VAL A 25 25.34 -22.27 -6.18
CA VAL A 25 25.36 -21.61 -7.49
C VAL A 25 24.30 -22.20 -8.43
N GLY A 26 24.05 -23.52 -8.36
CA GLY A 26 23.03 -24.20 -9.15
C GLY A 26 21.60 -23.87 -8.72
N PHE A 27 21.33 -23.70 -7.42
CA PHE A 27 20.02 -23.26 -6.92
C PHE A 27 19.81 -21.75 -7.08
N GLY A 28 20.87 -20.93 -6.98
CA GLY A 28 20.79 -19.49 -7.23
C GLY A 28 20.55 -19.12 -8.70
N ALA A 29 20.73 -20.08 -9.62
CA ALA A 29 20.57 -19.88 -11.06
C ALA A 29 19.28 -20.50 -11.64
N VAL A 30 18.32 -20.94 -10.81
CA VAL A 30 16.93 -21.06 -11.27
C VAL A 30 16.34 -19.65 -11.25
N TYR A 31 16.73 -18.86 -12.24
CA TYR A 31 15.90 -17.75 -12.68
C TYR A 31 14.62 -18.39 -13.20
N VAL A 32 13.57 -18.33 -12.39
CA VAL A 32 12.20 -18.42 -12.88
C VAL A 32 12.04 -17.22 -13.81
N SER A 33 12.34 -17.40 -15.09
CA SER A 33 11.92 -16.50 -16.17
C SER A 33 10.45 -16.77 -16.49
N GLY A 34 9.62 -16.81 -15.46
CA GLY A 34 8.24 -16.43 -15.62
C GLY A 34 8.28 -14.92 -15.53
N ASP A 35 7.97 -14.24 -16.63
CA ASP A 35 7.61 -12.83 -16.56
C ASP A 35 6.49 -12.75 -15.54
N ALA A 36 6.82 -12.37 -14.30
CA ALA A 36 5.82 -11.85 -13.39
C ALA A 36 5.17 -10.72 -14.17
N PRO A 37 3.84 -10.70 -14.36
CA PRO A 37 3.20 -9.64 -15.12
C PRO A 37 3.70 -8.32 -14.54
N GLU A 38 4.39 -7.52 -15.35
CA GLU A 38 4.71 -6.16 -14.98
C GLU A 38 3.37 -5.53 -14.63
N THR A 39 3.16 -5.31 -13.34
CA THR A 39 2.02 -4.58 -12.85
C THR A 39 2.16 -3.18 -13.41
N ILE A 40 1.43 -2.87 -14.49
CA ILE A 40 1.49 -1.55 -15.12
C ILE A 40 1.15 -0.55 -14.03
N ALA A 41 2.14 0.26 -13.64
CA ALA A 41 1.97 1.23 -12.58
C ALA A 41 0.87 2.23 -12.97
N ILE A 42 -0.05 2.50 -12.05
CA ILE A 42 -1.13 3.46 -12.28
C ILE A 42 -0.53 4.85 -12.48
N LYS A 43 -0.96 5.54 -13.54
CA LYS A 43 -0.47 6.87 -13.89
C LYS A 43 -1.34 7.94 -13.25
N TYR A 44 -1.00 8.37 -12.05
CA TYR A 44 -1.76 9.40 -11.31
C TYR A 44 -1.72 10.81 -11.91
N GLY A 45 -0.92 11.04 -12.95
CA GLY A 45 -1.05 12.24 -13.78
C GLY A 45 -2.25 12.25 -14.73
N ASP A 46 -2.93 11.11 -14.89
CA ASP A 46 -4.21 11.02 -15.59
C ASP A 46 -5.36 11.21 -14.60
N SER A 47 -6.22 12.20 -14.84
CA SER A 47 -7.37 12.51 -14.01
C SER A 47 -8.39 11.36 -13.94
N ASN A 48 -8.40 10.44 -14.91
CA ASN A 48 -9.29 9.28 -14.88
C ASN A 48 -8.93 8.27 -13.78
N ASN A 49 -7.73 8.35 -13.21
CA ASN A 49 -7.28 7.52 -12.10
C ASN A 49 -7.64 8.12 -10.73
N TRP A 50 -8.58 9.08 -10.71
CA TRP A 50 -9.08 9.73 -9.50
C TRP A 50 -10.60 9.72 -9.52
N TYR A 51 -11.20 9.27 -8.43
CA TYR A 51 -12.62 9.51 -8.18
C TYR A 51 -12.87 11.02 -7.95
N ALA A 52 -12.02 11.63 -7.12
CA ALA A 52 -12.03 13.06 -6.88
C ALA A 52 -10.61 13.62 -7.00
N LEU A 53 -10.48 14.69 -7.78
CA LEU A 53 -9.25 15.46 -7.92
C LEU A 53 -9.58 16.92 -7.60
N GLY A 54 -9.28 17.33 -6.37
CA GLY A 54 -9.54 18.67 -5.86
C GLY A 54 -9.11 19.78 -6.83
N SER A 55 -9.93 20.81 -6.96
CA SER A 55 -9.74 21.89 -7.93
C SER A 55 -10.02 23.29 -7.40
N ASP A 56 -10.49 23.42 -6.15
CA ASP A 56 -10.76 24.70 -5.54
C ASP A 56 -9.45 25.36 -5.06
N PRO A 57 -9.00 26.46 -5.67
CA PRO A 57 -7.79 27.15 -5.24
C PRO A 57 -7.95 27.85 -3.89
N GLU A 58 -9.18 28.12 -3.44
CA GLU A 58 -9.50 28.82 -2.19
C GLU A 58 -9.71 27.84 -1.02
N ALA A 59 -9.72 26.53 -1.26
CA ALA A 59 -9.85 25.54 -0.20
C ALA A 59 -8.73 25.68 0.84
N GLU A 60 -9.11 25.82 2.10
CA GLU A 60 -8.17 26.02 3.22
C GLU A 60 -7.52 24.71 3.69
N LEU A 61 -8.11 23.57 3.31
CA LEU A 61 -7.70 22.22 3.73
C LEU A 61 -7.94 21.22 2.60
N ASP A 62 -6.99 20.29 2.43
CA ASP A 62 -7.13 19.13 1.53
C ASP A 62 -7.45 17.86 2.34
N VAL A 63 -8.26 16.97 1.76
CA VAL A 63 -8.52 15.61 2.26
C VAL A 63 -7.93 14.63 1.26
N PHE A 64 -6.98 13.81 1.69
CA PHE A 64 -6.54 12.65 0.91
C PHE A 64 -7.16 11.40 1.52
N TYR A 65 -8.11 10.79 0.78
CA TYR A 65 -8.92 9.69 1.27
C TYR A 65 -8.68 8.40 0.47
N LEU A 66 -8.50 7.29 1.19
CA LEU A 66 -8.44 5.94 0.64
C LEU A 66 -9.69 5.16 1.09
N TYR A 67 -10.54 4.79 0.14
CA TYR A 67 -11.78 4.04 0.38
C TYR A 67 -11.52 2.58 0.79
N ASP A 68 -12.56 1.85 1.20
CA ASP A 68 -12.42 0.41 1.50
C ASP A 68 -12.32 -0.44 0.21
N ASP A 69 -12.15 -1.75 0.32
CA ASP A 69 -12.41 -2.64 -0.81
C ASP A 69 -13.89 -2.59 -1.24
N VAL A 70 -14.16 -2.81 -2.53
CA VAL A 70 -15.53 -2.87 -3.04
C VAL A 70 -15.81 -4.23 -3.65
N ASN A 71 -17.05 -4.72 -3.46
CA ASN A 71 -17.47 -5.97 -4.06
C ASN A 71 -17.69 -5.79 -5.57
N VAL A 72 -16.91 -6.52 -6.37
CA VAL A 72 -16.99 -6.56 -7.83
C VAL A 72 -17.51 -7.93 -8.25
N SER A 73 -18.64 -7.96 -8.95
CA SER A 73 -19.39 -9.20 -9.19
C SER A 73 -18.73 -10.22 -10.12
N ASP A 74 -17.84 -9.78 -11.02
CA ASP A 74 -17.26 -10.61 -12.09
C ASP A 74 -15.73 -10.75 -11.99
N ILE A 75 -15.20 -10.85 -10.76
CA ILE A 75 -13.79 -11.14 -10.54
C ILE A 75 -13.53 -12.65 -10.53
N SER A 76 -12.54 -13.08 -11.31
CA SER A 76 -12.06 -14.46 -11.29
C SER A 76 -11.46 -14.79 -9.92
N PRO A 77 -11.65 -16.02 -9.40
CA PRO A 77 -11.08 -16.44 -8.11
C PRO A 77 -9.55 -16.52 -8.11
N TYR A 78 -8.91 -16.38 -9.28
CA TYR A 78 -7.47 -16.33 -9.44
C TYR A 78 -6.91 -14.89 -9.49
N GLU A 79 -7.77 -13.88 -9.58
CA GLU A 79 -7.35 -12.48 -9.56
C GLU A 79 -7.16 -12.04 -8.10
N THR A 80 -5.94 -11.60 -7.78
CA THR A 80 -5.58 -11.22 -6.42
C THR A 80 -5.84 -9.74 -6.14
N ASN A 81 -5.93 -8.94 -7.19
CA ASN A 81 -6.17 -7.51 -7.12
C ASN A 81 -7.23 -7.08 -8.13
N VAL A 82 -8.03 -6.09 -7.74
CA VAL A 82 -9.07 -5.51 -8.58
C VAL A 82 -8.43 -4.51 -9.55
N ASP A 83 -8.55 -4.72 -10.87
CA ASP A 83 -8.01 -3.81 -11.90
C ASP A 83 -8.79 -2.49 -11.95
N VAL A 84 -8.15 -1.38 -11.56
CA VAL A 84 -8.74 -0.04 -11.51
C VAL A 84 -9.36 0.44 -12.83
N SER A 85 -9.01 -0.15 -13.97
CA SER A 85 -9.59 0.22 -15.26
C SER A 85 -11.02 -0.32 -15.47
N LEU A 86 -11.49 -1.21 -14.60
CA LEU A 86 -12.83 -1.79 -14.67
C LEU A 86 -13.88 -0.74 -14.30
N TYR A 87 -14.77 -0.44 -15.26
CA TYR A 87 -15.87 0.51 -15.07
C TYR A 87 -16.77 0.19 -13.85
N GLU A 88 -16.94 -1.09 -13.51
CA GLU A 88 -17.73 -1.48 -12.33
C GLU A 88 -17.16 -0.86 -11.05
N ILE A 89 -15.83 -0.82 -10.90
CA ILE A 89 -15.18 -0.26 -9.71
C ILE A 89 -15.57 1.20 -9.54
N HIS A 90 -15.56 2.00 -10.60
CA HIS A 90 -15.86 3.42 -10.50
C HIS A 90 -17.27 3.68 -9.93
N ASN A 91 -18.25 2.85 -10.31
CA ASN A 91 -19.61 2.96 -9.76
C ASN A 91 -19.68 2.48 -8.31
N ARG A 92 -19.07 1.34 -7.99
CA ARG A 92 -19.08 0.79 -6.64
C ARG A 92 -18.37 1.69 -5.63
N VAL A 93 -17.25 2.25 -6.06
CA VAL A 93 -16.48 3.24 -5.30
C VAL A 93 -17.31 4.49 -5.10
N SER A 94 -18.05 4.96 -6.10
CA SER A 94 -19.00 6.07 -5.89
C SER A 94 -20.03 5.76 -4.80
N ASP A 95 -20.61 4.56 -4.78
CA ASP A 95 -21.62 4.17 -3.79
C ASP A 95 -21.04 4.10 -2.36
N GLU A 96 -19.81 3.59 -2.19
CA GLU A 96 -19.10 3.59 -0.90
C GLU A 96 -18.76 5.01 -0.47
N ILE A 97 -18.13 5.78 -1.35
CA ILE A 97 -17.55 7.07 -1.04
C ILE A 97 -18.63 8.08 -0.68
N THR A 98 -19.79 8.06 -1.35
CA THR A 98 -20.89 9.00 -1.03
C THR A 98 -21.30 8.88 0.44
N ALA A 99 -21.29 7.68 1.03
CA ALA A 99 -21.60 7.52 2.45
C ALA A 99 -20.49 8.06 3.37
N SER A 100 -19.24 7.99 2.93
CA SER A 100 -18.04 8.34 3.72
C SER A 100 -17.63 9.82 3.63
N ILE A 101 -17.83 10.49 2.49
CA ILE A 101 -17.44 11.91 2.30
C ILE A 101 -18.46 12.90 2.82
N ASP A 102 -19.76 12.58 2.77
CA ASP A 102 -20.82 13.48 3.25
C ASP A 102 -20.67 13.80 4.76
N ALA A 103 -19.83 13.06 5.48
CA ALA A 103 -19.42 13.34 6.85
C ALA A 103 -18.40 14.50 7.00
N TYR A 104 -17.72 14.92 5.94
CA TYR A 104 -16.71 15.98 5.99
C TYR A 104 -17.31 17.38 5.75
N PRO A 105 -16.89 18.41 6.51
CA PRO A 105 -17.34 19.79 6.30
C PRO A 105 -17.14 20.29 4.86
N SER A 106 -18.07 21.13 4.38
CA SER A 106 -17.93 21.78 3.07
C SER A 106 -16.73 22.74 3.03
N GLY A 107 -16.14 22.92 1.85
CA GLY A 107 -15.01 23.85 1.63
C GLY A 107 -13.62 23.21 1.63
N MET A 108 -13.53 21.89 1.51
CA MET A 108 -12.27 21.15 1.38
C MET A 108 -12.12 20.53 -0.01
N ASN A 109 -10.88 20.45 -0.49
CA ASN A 109 -10.56 19.67 -1.68
C ASN A 109 -10.43 18.19 -1.32
N ASN A 110 -11.14 17.32 -2.04
CA ASN A 110 -10.99 15.88 -1.89
C ASN A 110 -10.06 15.32 -2.97
N TYR A 111 -9.09 14.51 -2.55
CA TYR A 111 -8.16 13.77 -3.41
C TYR A 111 -8.34 12.29 -3.14
N ILE A 112 -8.95 11.59 -4.09
CA ILE A 112 -9.37 10.20 -3.92
C ILE A 112 -8.92 9.40 -5.13
N PRO A 113 -7.77 8.71 -5.02
CA PRO A 113 -7.20 7.97 -6.13
C PRO A 113 -7.90 6.63 -6.30
N TYR A 114 -8.12 6.19 -7.53
CA TYR A 114 -8.34 4.78 -7.77
C TYR A 114 -7.02 4.03 -7.53
N TYR A 115 -7.05 3.01 -6.69
CA TYR A 115 -5.92 2.12 -6.44
C TYR A 115 -6.41 0.67 -6.48
N ARG A 116 -5.51 -0.26 -6.84
CA ARG A 116 -5.89 -1.67 -6.89
C ARG A 116 -6.22 -2.18 -5.50
N GLN A 117 -7.40 -2.75 -5.32
CA GLN A 117 -7.80 -3.34 -4.04
C GLN A 117 -7.38 -4.81 -3.98
N VAL A 118 -7.11 -5.33 -2.79
CA VAL A 118 -6.98 -6.79 -2.58
C VAL A 118 -8.36 -7.43 -2.70
N THR A 119 -8.47 -8.52 -3.46
CA THR A 119 -9.76 -9.24 -3.60
C THR A 119 -10.07 -10.08 -2.37
N GLN A 120 -11.35 -10.32 -2.11
CA GLN A 120 -11.78 -11.25 -1.05
C GLN A 120 -11.17 -12.65 -1.26
N TYR A 121 -10.99 -13.09 -2.50
CA TYR A 121 -10.32 -14.35 -2.82
C TYR A 121 -8.86 -14.39 -2.37
N ALA A 122 -8.13 -13.28 -2.50
CA ALA A 122 -6.77 -13.19 -1.99
C ALA A 122 -6.72 -13.14 -0.45
N GLN A 123 -7.66 -12.41 0.19
CA GLN A 123 -7.79 -12.36 1.65
C GLN A 123 -8.14 -13.72 2.27
N GLU A 124 -8.94 -14.53 1.58
CA GLU A 124 -9.36 -15.85 2.04
C GLU A 124 -8.47 -16.98 1.53
N ALA A 125 -7.36 -16.66 0.86
CA ALA A 125 -6.46 -17.66 0.31
C ALA A 125 -5.78 -18.48 1.42
N ASP A 126 -5.69 -19.81 1.23
CA ASP A 126 -5.01 -20.71 2.17
C ASP A 126 -3.51 -20.40 2.36
N LEU A 127 -2.91 -19.67 1.41
CA LEU A 127 -1.51 -19.30 1.41
C LEU A 127 -1.38 -17.79 1.70
N PRO A 128 -0.90 -17.39 2.89
CA PRO A 128 -0.78 -15.98 3.27
C PRO A 128 0.09 -15.13 2.32
N ILE A 129 1.04 -15.76 1.63
CA ILE A 129 1.90 -15.08 0.65
C ILE A 129 1.11 -14.46 -0.52
N ILE A 130 -0.08 -14.98 -0.83
CA ILE A 130 -0.94 -14.46 -1.90
C ILE A 130 -1.53 -13.11 -1.47
N GLU A 131 -2.12 -13.06 -0.28
CA GLU A 131 -2.64 -11.83 0.30
C GLU A 131 -1.51 -10.80 0.48
N ASP A 132 -0.37 -11.21 1.01
CA ASP A 132 0.79 -10.32 1.20
C ASP A 132 1.25 -9.69 -0.12
N ALA A 133 1.39 -10.49 -1.19
CA ALA A 133 1.78 -9.98 -2.50
C ALA A 133 0.74 -9.02 -3.07
N ALA A 134 -0.55 -9.33 -2.92
CA ALA A 134 -1.64 -8.47 -3.36
C ALA A 134 -1.67 -7.14 -2.59
N ARG A 135 -1.47 -7.19 -1.27
CA ARG A 135 -1.39 -6.03 -0.39
C ARG A 135 -0.21 -5.14 -0.74
N MET A 136 0.95 -5.73 -1.07
CA MET A 136 2.12 -4.97 -1.52
C MET A 136 1.84 -4.16 -2.78
N ILE A 137 1.08 -4.72 -3.73
CA ILE A 137 0.69 -4.02 -4.97
C ILE A 137 -0.26 -2.87 -4.64
N ALA A 138 -1.33 -3.15 -3.90
CA ALA A 138 -2.33 -2.17 -3.49
C ALA A 138 -1.73 -0.99 -2.71
N TYR A 139 -0.88 -1.30 -1.72
CA TYR A 139 -0.18 -0.30 -0.93
C TYR A 139 0.81 0.53 -1.75
N ALA A 140 1.48 -0.08 -2.75
CA ALA A 140 2.37 0.65 -3.64
C ALA A 140 1.61 1.69 -4.49
N ASP A 141 0.43 1.34 -4.99
CA ASP A 141 -0.44 2.27 -5.73
C ASP A 141 -0.91 3.42 -4.84
N ALA A 142 -1.40 3.13 -3.63
CA ALA A 142 -1.83 4.14 -2.66
C ALA A 142 -0.70 5.14 -2.35
N LYS A 143 0.52 4.64 -2.14
CA LYS A 143 1.71 5.51 -1.96
C LYS A 143 2.04 6.32 -3.18
N ALA A 144 1.96 5.74 -4.38
CA ALA A 144 2.23 6.45 -5.62
C ALA A 144 1.24 7.60 -5.83
N ALA A 145 -0.04 7.39 -5.53
CA ALA A 145 -1.07 8.42 -5.56
C ALA A 145 -0.78 9.55 -4.57
N PHE A 146 -0.47 9.20 -3.32
CA PHE A 146 -0.16 10.17 -2.28
C PHE A 146 1.07 11.02 -2.66
N HIS A 147 2.13 10.38 -3.17
CA HIS A 147 3.32 11.07 -3.65
C HIS A 147 3.00 12.04 -4.79
N TYR A 148 2.14 11.64 -5.74
CA TYR A 148 1.71 12.51 -6.83
C TYR A 148 0.93 13.72 -6.30
N TYR A 149 -0.08 13.48 -5.45
CA TYR A 149 -0.83 14.53 -4.77
C TYR A 149 0.09 15.53 -4.05
N MET A 150 1.02 15.05 -3.23
CA MET A 150 1.94 15.92 -2.48
C MET A 150 2.87 16.74 -3.38
N SER A 151 3.30 16.19 -4.51
CA SER A 151 4.27 16.85 -5.40
C SER A 151 3.64 17.80 -6.42
N VAL A 152 2.38 17.57 -6.80
CA VAL A 152 1.72 18.32 -7.88
C VAL A 152 0.58 19.20 -7.36
N HIS A 153 -0.20 18.71 -6.39
CA HIS A 153 -1.47 19.33 -6.01
C HIS A 153 -1.44 20.05 -4.66
N ASN A 154 -0.87 19.42 -3.61
CA ASN A 154 -0.94 19.93 -2.25
C ASN A 154 -0.34 21.34 -2.11
N ASN A 155 0.78 21.64 -2.80
CA ASN A 155 1.43 22.96 -2.81
C ASN A 155 1.66 23.56 -1.41
N GLY A 156 1.86 22.71 -0.39
CA GLY A 156 2.05 23.13 1.00
C GLY A 156 0.76 23.47 1.76
N ARG A 157 -0.43 23.18 1.21
CA ARG A 157 -1.69 23.32 1.93
C ARG A 157 -1.72 22.38 3.16
N PRO A 158 -2.37 22.80 4.25
CA PRO A 158 -2.77 21.88 5.31
C PRO A 158 -3.57 20.72 4.70
N TYR A 159 -3.42 19.52 5.26
CA TYR A 159 -4.19 18.38 4.78
C TYR A 159 -4.51 17.39 5.89
N ILE A 160 -5.56 16.59 5.69
CA ILE A 160 -5.87 15.43 6.53
C ILE A 160 -5.70 14.15 5.71
N LEU A 161 -5.39 13.06 6.41
CA LEU A 161 -5.47 11.73 5.84
C LEU A 161 -6.71 11.05 6.35
N ALA A 162 -7.42 10.36 5.46
CA ALA A 162 -8.57 9.61 5.84
C ALA A 162 -8.60 8.24 5.15
N GLY A 163 -9.19 7.25 5.78
CA GLY A 163 -9.43 5.97 5.13
C GLY A 163 -10.45 5.10 5.82
N SER A 164 -11.00 4.17 5.05
CA SER A 164 -11.99 3.17 5.48
C SER A 164 -11.48 1.76 5.15
N GLY A 165 -11.73 0.79 6.03
CA GLY A 165 -11.27 -0.60 5.94
C GLY A 165 -9.83 -0.76 5.39
N GLN A 166 -9.68 -1.33 4.19
CA GLN A 166 -8.37 -1.53 3.54
C GLN A 166 -7.60 -0.21 3.33
N GLY A 167 -8.30 0.87 2.94
CA GLY A 167 -7.69 2.19 2.81
C GLY A 167 -7.21 2.75 4.14
N ALA A 168 -7.92 2.47 5.24
CA ALA A 168 -7.52 2.87 6.58
C ALA A 168 -6.19 2.20 7.00
N GLU A 169 -6.04 0.91 6.70
CA GLU A 169 -4.80 0.16 6.94
C GLU A 169 -3.62 0.79 6.21
N TYR A 170 -3.79 1.14 4.93
CA TYR A 170 -2.74 1.79 4.15
C TYR A 170 -2.39 3.19 4.65
N VAL A 171 -3.36 3.98 5.13
CA VAL A 171 -3.06 5.26 5.78
C VAL A 171 -2.21 5.05 7.03
N ALA A 172 -2.57 4.06 7.88
CA ALA A 172 -1.79 3.75 9.07
C ALA A 172 -0.37 3.29 8.75
N GLU A 173 -0.20 2.41 7.75
CA GLU A 173 1.11 1.97 7.27
C GLU A 173 1.96 3.14 6.74
N MET A 174 1.36 4.04 5.95
CA MET A 174 2.03 5.23 5.44
C MET A 174 2.56 6.11 6.57
N ILE A 175 1.75 6.39 7.59
CA ILE A 175 2.14 7.21 8.74
C ILE A 175 3.31 6.57 9.50
N ALA A 176 3.22 5.26 9.74
CA ALA A 176 4.29 4.50 10.40
C ALA A 176 5.59 4.53 9.58
N GLU A 177 5.51 4.43 8.24
CA GLU A 177 6.67 4.52 7.35
C GLU A 177 7.32 5.93 7.38
N TRP A 178 6.52 6.98 7.46
CA TRP A 178 7.03 8.35 7.44
C TRP A 178 7.62 8.80 8.77
N PHE A 179 7.20 8.22 9.88
CA PHE A 179 7.69 8.62 11.18
C PHE A 179 9.20 8.41 11.31
N GLY A 180 9.92 9.49 11.65
CA GLY A 180 11.39 9.51 11.70
C GLY A 180 12.11 9.49 10.34
N LYS A 181 11.42 9.18 9.23
CA LYS A 181 12.03 9.08 7.88
C LYS A 181 11.62 10.20 6.92
N ARG A 182 10.42 10.75 7.06
CA ARG A 182 9.84 11.77 6.16
C ARG A 182 9.08 12.85 6.93
N PRO A 183 9.77 13.65 7.77
CA PRO A 183 9.10 14.68 8.59
C PRO A 183 8.38 15.76 7.78
N ALA A 184 8.74 15.94 6.50
CA ALA A 184 8.09 16.89 5.61
C ALA A 184 6.60 16.60 5.39
N TYR A 185 6.20 15.32 5.28
CA TYR A 185 4.79 14.94 5.15
C TYR A 185 4.04 15.24 6.44
N LEU A 186 4.65 14.93 7.59
CA LEU A 186 4.02 15.19 8.88
C LEU A 186 3.91 16.68 9.22
N LYS A 187 4.63 17.58 8.56
CA LYS A 187 4.66 19.01 8.89
C LYS A 187 3.27 19.67 8.77
N ASN A 188 2.57 19.43 7.65
CA ASN A 188 1.30 20.09 7.34
C ASN A 188 0.06 19.19 7.55
N LEU A 189 0.27 17.95 7.97
CA LEU A 189 -0.81 17.04 8.35
C LEU A 189 -1.58 17.59 9.56
N GLN A 190 -2.88 17.83 9.44
CA GLN A 190 -3.73 18.38 10.50
C GLN A 190 -4.41 17.30 11.34
N GLY A 191 -4.64 16.12 10.75
CA GLY A 191 -5.35 15.04 11.42
C GLY A 191 -5.38 13.76 10.57
N VAL A 192 -5.78 12.68 11.22
CA VAL A 192 -5.91 11.36 10.61
C VAL A 192 -7.24 10.75 11.03
N TYR A 193 -8.04 10.32 10.05
CA TYR A 193 -9.40 9.83 10.23
C TYR A 193 -9.51 8.41 9.69
N LEU A 194 -9.61 7.43 10.58
CA LEU A 194 -9.64 6.02 10.21
C LEU A 194 -10.92 5.43 10.76
N ASP A 195 -11.61 4.62 9.97
CA ASP A 195 -12.78 3.92 10.47
C ASP A 195 -12.41 2.88 11.55
N SER A 196 -13.43 2.49 12.31
CA SER A 196 -13.32 1.88 13.65
C SER A 196 -12.57 0.55 13.81
N LYS A 197 -12.07 -0.10 12.75
CA LYS A 197 -11.24 -1.30 12.90
C LYS A 197 -9.83 -1.00 13.44
N LEU A 198 -9.35 0.25 13.36
CA LEU A 198 -8.00 0.64 13.80
C LEU A 198 -7.94 1.30 15.19
N GLN A 199 -9.04 1.26 15.97
CA GLN A 199 -9.16 1.91 17.29
C GLN A 199 -8.09 1.53 18.33
N SER A 200 -7.26 0.52 18.06
CA SER A 200 -6.24 0.03 18.99
C SER A 200 -4.78 0.20 18.54
N ASN A 201 -4.50 0.89 17.42
CA ASN A 201 -3.10 1.08 17.03
C ASN A 201 -2.43 2.17 17.88
N GLU A 202 -2.00 1.80 19.09
CA GLU A 202 -1.22 2.63 20.01
C GLU A 202 -0.04 3.32 19.32
N THR A 203 0.52 2.69 18.28
CA THR A 203 1.59 3.25 17.45
C THR A 203 1.11 4.54 16.79
N VAL A 204 0.00 4.54 16.05
CA VAL A 204 -0.48 5.75 15.33
C VAL A 204 -0.77 6.89 16.31
N SER A 205 -1.39 6.57 17.46
CA SER A 205 -1.62 7.53 18.54
C SER A 205 -0.34 8.10 19.15
N GLN A 206 0.68 7.25 19.38
CA GLN A 206 1.98 7.70 19.89
C GLN A 206 2.77 8.53 18.86
N LEU A 207 2.64 8.21 17.56
CA LEU A 207 3.34 8.92 16.49
C LEU A 207 2.73 10.29 16.18
N LEU A 208 1.42 10.45 16.35
CA LEU A 208 0.72 11.69 16.00
C LEU A 208 0.66 12.73 17.14
N GLY A 209 0.94 12.32 18.38
CA GLY A 209 1.00 13.23 19.53
C GLY A 209 -0.32 13.98 19.74
N ASP A 210 -0.27 15.32 19.79
CA ASP A 210 -1.45 16.19 19.97
C ASP A 210 -2.35 16.30 18.72
N LYS A 211 -1.96 15.71 17.59
CA LYS A 211 -2.79 15.75 16.37
C LYS A 211 -3.99 14.84 16.54
N THR A 212 -5.18 15.37 16.25
CA THR A 212 -6.43 14.65 16.47
C THR A 212 -6.51 13.41 15.57
N ILE A 213 -6.56 12.24 16.20
CA ILE A 213 -7.08 11.03 15.58
C ILE A 213 -8.56 10.99 15.91
N LEU A 214 -9.40 11.25 14.92
CA LEU A 214 -10.83 11.02 15.06
C LEU A 214 -11.13 9.70 14.38
N VAL A 215 -11.57 8.75 15.18
CA VAL A 215 -12.15 7.53 14.66
C VAL A 215 -13.62 7.81 14.39
N LEU A 216 -14.02 7.74 13.12
CA LEU A 216 -15.40 7.89 12.69
C LEU A 216 -16.21 6.61 12.94
#